data_AF-A0A2D3VVI0-F1
#
_entry.id   AF-A0A2D3VVI0-F1
#
_cell.length_a   1.000
_cell.length_b   1.000
_cell.length_c   1.000
_cell.angle_alpha   90.00
_cell.angle_beta   90.00
_cell.angle_gamma   90.00
#
_symmetry.space_group_name_H-M   'P 1'
#
loop_
_entity.id
_entity.type
_entity.pdbx_description
1 polymer ?
#
loop_
_entity_poly.entity_id
_entity_poly.type
_entity_poly.pdbx_seq_one_letter_code
_entity_poly.pdbx_strand_id
1 'polypeptide(L)'
;YMIMNHVGFSFETLFSDAIHIKGTDAIMSPGGLVSDPISAISLGIALMFGTAGLPHILMRFFTVSDAKEARKSVFYATGFIGYFYILTFIIGFGAIVLVSTNPQYLDIAKGTLFGGNNMAAIHLSHAVGGDLFLGFISAVAFATILAVVSGLTLAGASAISHDLYANVFARGVADEMKEMRISKYATIALGMLAILLGIIFENQNIAFMVGLAFAIAASANFPILFLSMYWKRLTTRGAVIGGTLGLATAIILVLLGPIVWGEIINGDATKAIFPYKYPALFSVSVAFIAIWFFSITDKSDTAKEEIKAYEDQYVRSQTGIGAQGAISH
;
A
#
# COMPACT_ATOMS: atom_id res chain seq x y z
N TYR A 1 4.57 26.95 0.68
CA TYR A 1 4.76 28.41 0.62
C TYR A 1 4.42 29.07 1.96
N MET A 2 3.17 29.06 2.42
CA MET A 2 2.77 29.80 3.62
C MET A 2 3.54 29.40 4.90
N ILE A 3 3.85 28.10 5.08
CA ILE A 3 4.74 27.63 6.16
C ILE A 3 6.13 28.29 6.06
N MET A 4 6.71 28.30 4.86
CA MET A 4 8.02 28.91 4.62
C MET A 4 8.01 30.43 4.84
N ASN A 5 6.88 31.09 4.58
CA ASN A 5 6.73 32.52 4.86
C ASN A 5 6.82 32.83 6.36
N HIS A 6 6.31 31.95 7.22
CA HIS A 6 6.42 32.10 8.68
C HIS A 6 7.87 32.02 9.20
N VAL A 7 8.75 31.31 8.50
CA VAL A 7 10.16 31.11 8.87
C VAL A 7 11.11 31.93 8.00
N GLY A 8 10.62 32.98 7.34
CA GLY A 8 11.44 33.86 6.51
C GLY A 8 12.11 33.16 5.31
N PHE A 9 11.50 32.10 4.78
CA PHE A 9 12.03 31.23 3.72
C PHE A 9 13.35 30.52 4.06
N SER A 10 13.66 30.37 5.35
CA SER A 10 14.84 29.63 5.81
C SER A 10 14.46 28.23 6.28
N PHE A 11 15.05 27.20 5.65
CA PHE A 11 14.92 25.82 6.13
C PHE A 11 15.65 25.61 7.47
N GLU A 12 16.77 26.30 7.66
CA GLU A 12 17.54 26.22 8.92
C GLU A 12 16.73 26.70 10.11
N THR A 13 16.00 27.81 9.95
CA THR A 13 15.13 28.36 10.99
C THR A 13 13.99 27.41 11.31
N LEU A 14 13.31 26.87 10.28
CA LEU A 14 12.24 25.88 10.47
C LEU A 14 12.71 24.66 11.27
N PHE A 15 13.91 24.19 10.95
CA PHE A 15 14.51 23.01 11.56
C PHE A 15 14.98 23.27 13.00
N SER A 16 15.66 24.39 13.23
CA SER A 16 16.12 24.82 14.55
C SER A 16 14.94 25.01 15.51
N ASP A 17 13.89 25.71 15.07
CA ASP A 17 12.69 25.95 15.87
C ASP A 17 11.98 24.63 16.20
N ALA A 18 11.87 23.72 15.24
CA ALA A 18 11.27 22.41 15.47
C ALA A 18 12.05 21.56 16.49
N ILE A 19 13.38 21.59 16.42
CA ILE A 19 14.27 20.89 17.37
C ILE A 19 14.07 21.48 18.76
N HIS A 20 14.08 22.82 18.88
CA HIS A 20 13.91 23.51 20.15
C HIS A 20 12.56 23.17 20.81
N ILE A 21 11.47 23.12 20.02
CA ILE A 21 10.13 22.79 20.51
C ILE A 21 10.03 21.34 20.98
N LYS A 22 10.66 20.39 20.27
CA LYS A 22 10.65 18.98 20.65
C LYS A 22 11.66 18.65 21.75
N GLY A 23 12.65 19.52 21.98
CA GLY A 23 13.71 19.33 22.96
C GLY A 23 14.65 18.17 22.63
N THR A 24 14.69 17.72 21.37
CA THR A 24 15.54 16.60 20.94
C THR A 24 15.92 16.70 19.46
N ASP A 25 17.19 16.43 19.17
CA ASP A 25 17.71 16.28 17.79
C ASP A 25 17.22 14.99 17.12
N ALA A 26 16.58 14.07 17.86
CA ALA A 26 16.09 12.81 17.34
C ALA A 26 15.09 12.97 16.18
N ILE A 27 14.41 14.12 16.07
CA ILE A 27 13.50 14.39 14.95
C ILE A 27 14.23 14.54 13.61
N MET A 28 15.53 14.83 13.63
CA MET A 28 16.40 14.87 12.45
C MET A 28 17.05 13.53 12.14
N SER A 29 16.98 12.58 13.09
CA SER A 29 17.54 11.27 12.88
C SER A 29 16.70 10.47 11.86
N PRO A 30 17.32 9.78 10.89
CA PRO A 30 16.61 8.84 10.05
C PRO A 30 16.09 7.69 10.92
N GLY A 31 14.80 7.33 10.75
CA GLY A 31 14.24 6.14 11.42
C GLY A 31 13.16 6.36 12.49
N GLY A 32 12.54 7.55 12.60
CA GLY A 32 11.45 7.76 13.58
C GLY A 32 10.26 6.79 13.47
N LEU A 33 10.03 6.21 12.28
CA LEU A 33 9.03 5.15 12.05
C LEU A 33 9.54 3.74 12.36
N VAL A 34 10.86 3.56 12.43
CA VAL A 34 11.50 2.24 12.49
C VAL A 34 12.78 2.27 13.31
N SER A 35 12.69 1.71 14.53
CA SER A 35 13.80 1.67 15.48
C SER A 35 14.78 0.51 15.26
N ASP A 36 14.35 -0.56 14.58
CA ASP A 36 15.16 -1.75 14.36
C ASP A 36 15.49 -1.98 12.86
N PRO A 37 16.72 -2.37 12.50
CA PRO A 37 17.13 -2.55 11.10
C PRO A 37 16.26 -3.56 10.33
N ILE A 38 15.73 -4.58 11.02
CA ILE A 38 14.94 -5.64 10.42
C ILE A 38 13.59 -5.11 9.95
N SER A 39 12.89 -4.36 10.79
CA SER A 39 11.67 -3.65 10.44
C SER A 39 11.92 -2.65 9.31
N ALA A 40 13.11 -2.04 9.21
CA ALA A 40 13.40 -1.04 8.18
C ALA A 40 13.54 -1.69 6.81
N ILE A 41 14.28 -2.80 6.75
CA ILE A 41 14.39 -3.64 5.55
C ILE A 41 13.01 -4.22 5.20
N SER A 42 12.27 -4.71 6.20
CA SER A 42 10.93 -5.27 6.00
C SER A 42 9.96 -4.23 5.45
N LEU A 43 9.95 -3.01 5.98
CA LEU A 43 9.15 -1.91 5.43
C LEU A 43 9.60 -1.54 4.01
N GLY A 44 10.90 -1.49 3.75
CA GLY A 44 11.45 -1.24 2.41
C GLY A 44 10.96 -2.27 1.39
N ILE A 45 11.05 -3.56 1.74
CA ILE A 45 10.52 -4.68 0.95
C ILE A 45 9.02 -4.53 0.73
N ALA A 46 8.25 -4.23 1.79
CA ALA A 46 6.81 -4.03 1.69
C ALA A 46 6.47 -2.92 0.70
N LEU A 47 7.11 -1.76 0.79
CA LEU A 47 6.83 -0.62 -0.08
C LEU A 47 7.28 -0.88 -1.53
N MET A 48 8.48 -1.42 -1.72
CA MET A 48 9.03 -1.66 -3.06
C MET A 48 8.30 -2.77 -3.80
N PHE A 49 8.10 -3.92 -3.16
CA PHE A 49 7.47 -5.07 -3.81
C PHE A 49 5.94 -5.00 -3.73
N GLY A 50 5.39 -4.35 -2.72
CA GLY A 50 3.96 -4.10 -2.62
C GLY A 50 3.46 -3.20 -3.73
N THR A 51 4.15 -2.08 -4.02
CA THR A 51 3.80 -1.21 -5.17
C THR A 51 3.81 -1.99 -6.49
N ALA A 52 4.83 -2.81 -6.72
CA ALA A 52 4.95 -3.62 -7.94
C ALA A 52 3.91 -4.76 -8.05
N GLY A 53 3.45 -5.30 -6.92
CA GLY A 53 2.52 -6.42 -6.87
C GLY A 53 1.03 -6.05 -6.92
N LEU A 54 0.67 -4.76 -6.98
CA LEU A 54 -0.72 -4.31 -6.91
C LEU A 54 -1.40 -4.38 -8.29
N PRO A 55 -2.43 -5.24 -8.48
CA PRO A 55 -3.04 -5.44 -9.80
C PRO A 55 -3.69 -4.18 -10.38
N HIS A 56 -4.23 -3.30 -9.53
CA HIS A 56 -4.86 -2.06 -9.98
C HIS A 56 -3.89 -1.07 -10.65
N ILE A 57 -2.59 -1.15 -10.32
CA ILE A 57 -1.55 -0.35 -11.01
C ILE A 57 -1.18 -1.04 -12.32
N LEU A 58 -1.00 -2.36 -12.30
CA LEU A 58 -0.63 -3.14 -13.49
C LEU A 58 -1.69 -3.05 -14.60
N MET A 59 -2.98 -3.13 -14.24
CA MET A 59 -4.09 -2.98 -15.18
C MET A 59 -4.08 -1.63 -15.91
N ARG A 60 -3.58 -0.56 -15.27
CA ARG A 60 -3.43 0.75 -15.90
C ARG A 60 -2.24 0.84 -16.87
N PHE A 61 -1.21 0.01 -16.70
CA PHE A 61 -0.12 -0.06 -17.68
C PHE A 61 -0.52 -0.85 -18.93
N PHE A 62 -1.46 -1.79 -18.81
CA PHE A 62 -1.94 -2.58 -19.94
C PHE A 62 -2.80 -1.78 -20.93
N THR A 63 -3.29 -0.60 -20.55
CA THR A 63 -3.98 0.32 -21.47
C THR A 63 -3.02 1.22 -22.26
N VAL A 64 -1.71 1.14 -22.02
CA VAL A 64 -0.71 1.94 -22.75
C VAL A 64 -0.18 1.14 -23.93
N SER A 65 -0.35 1.69 -25.14
CA SER A 65 -0.05 0.99 -26.39
C SER A 65 1.44 0.75 -26.66
N ASP A 66 2.34 1.47 -25.99
CA ASP A 66 3.78 1.46 -26.27
C ASP A 66 4.62 1.49 -24.97
N ALA A 67 5.65 0.64 -24.90
CA ALA A 67 6.63 0.60 -23.82
C ALA A 67 7.36 1.94 -23.62
N LYS A 68 7.54 2.75 -24.67
CA LYS A 68 8.15 4.08 -24.57
C LYS A 68 7.26 5.05 -23.79
N GLU A 69 5.96 5.08 -24.09
CA GLU A 69 4.99 5.92 -23.38
C GLU A 69 4.79 5.43 -21.93
N ALA A 70 4.83 4.12 -21.70
CA ALA A 70 4.81 3.58 -20.35
C ALA A 70 6.00 4.08 -19.50
N ARG A 71 7.23 4.05 -20.04
CA ARG A 71 8.42 4.58 -19.34
C ARG A 71 8.32 6.08 -19.05
N LYS A 72 7.80 6.85 -20.00
CA LYS A 72 7.56 8.28 -19.84
C LYS A 72 6.56 8.54 -18.71
N SER A 73 5.45 7.80 -18.67
CA SER A 73 4.46 7.86 -17.60
C SER A 73 5.07 7.56 -16.23
N VAL A 74 5.89 6.51 -16.13
CA VAL A 74 6.60 6.15 -14.89
C VAL A 74 7.53 7.28 -14.43
N PHE A 75 8.24 7.94 -15.35
CA PHE A 75 9.11 9.07 -15.02
C PHE A 75 8.32 10.24 -14.42
N TYR A 76 7.23 10.68 -15.05
CA TYR A 76 6.38 11.74 -14.51
C TYR A 76 5.76 11.35 -13.17
N ALA A 77 5.22 10.13 -13.06
CA ALA A 77 4.64 9.64 -11.82
C ALA A 77 5.66 9.64 -10.67
N THR A 78 6.87 9.12 -10.91
CA THR A 78 7.95 9.11 -9.92
C THR A 78 8.38 10.53 -9.55
N GLY A 79 8.44 11.45 -10.52
CA GLY A 79 8.74 12.86 -10.28
C GLY A 79 7.73 13.55 -9.35
N PHE A 80 6.42 13.34 -9.60
CA PHE A 80 5.37 13.88 -8.72
C PHE A 80 5.38 13.25 -7.32
N ILE A 81 5.63 11.94 -7.22
CA ILE A 81 5.75 11.25 -5.92
C ILE A 81 6.96 11.78 -5.14
N GLY A 82 8.11 11.92 -5.79
CA GLY A 82 9.32 12.47 -5.17
C GLY A 82 9.11 13.91 -4.70
N TYR A 83 8.49 14.74 -5.52
CA TYR A 83 8.13 16.11 -5.15
C TYR A 83 7.20 16.15 -3.92
N PHE A 84 6.18 15.30 -3.89
CA PHE A 84 5.27 15.18 -2.75
C PHE A 84 6.00 14.77 -1.45
N TYR A 85 6.96 13.83 -1.52
CA TYR A 85 7.74 13.46 -0.33
C TYR A 85 8.60 14.60 0.21
N ILE A 86 9.18 15.43 -0.66
CA ILE A 86 9.91 16.64 -0.23
C ILE A 86 8.98 17.61 0.49
N LEU A 87 7.78 17.84 -0.05
CA LEU A 87 6.77 18.70 0.59
C LEU A 87 6.33 18.15 1.97
N THR A 88 6.27 16.83 2.12
CA THR A 88 5.85 16.18 3.37
C THR A 88 6.79 16.53 4.53
N PHE A 89 8.10 16.68 4.29
CA PHE A 89 9.04 17.16 5.31
C PHE A 89 8.69 18.57 5.78
N ILE A 90 8.43 19.50 4.85
CA ILE A 90 8.06 20.88 5.18
C ILE A 90 6.77 20.93 5.98
N ILE A 91 5.78 20.11 5.60
CA ILE A 91 4.50 19.98 6.31
C ILE A 91 4.71 19.41 7.71
N GLY A 92 5.53 18.36 7.85
CA GLY A 92 5.82 17.72 9.14
C GLY A 92 6.49 18.65 10.14
N PHE A 93 7.60 19.30 9.73
CA PHE A 93 8.29 20.27 10.59
C PHE A 93 7.44 21.52 10.83
N GLY A 94 6.70 21.99 9.82
CA GLY A 94 5.74 23.09 9.99
C GLY A 94 4.66 22.79 11.03
N ALA A 95 4.14 21.56 11.06
CA ALA A 95 3.19 21.13 12.09
C ALA A 95 3.82 21.07 13.49
N ILE A 96 5.10 20.73 13.61
CA ILE A 96 5.80 20.79 14.90
C ILE A 96 5.85 22.25 15.39
N VAL A 97 6.27 23.18 14.53
CA VAL A 97 6.46 24.58 14.92
C VAL A 97 5.14 25.28 15.23
N LEU A 98 4.13 25.11 14.36
CA LEU A 98 2.90 25.91 14.38
C LEU A 98 1.71 25.23 15.06
N VAL A 99 1.72 23.90 15.19
CA VAL A 99 0.58 23.16 15.76
C VAL A 99 0.92 22.57 17.12
N SER A 100 2.12 22.01 17.28
CA SER A 100 2.51 21.31 18.53
C SER A 100 2.78 22.25 19.71
N THR A 101 2.84 23.56 19.47
CA THR A 101 3.02 24.60 20.51
C THR A 101 1.70 25.22 20.96
N ASN A 102 0.63 25.04 20.20
CA ASN A 102 -0.64 25.75 20.37
C ASN A 102 -1.67 24.89 21.13
N PRO A 103 -2.15 25.33 22.32
CA PRO A 103 -3.10 24.56 23.13
C PRO A 103 -4.42 24.24 22.42
N GLN A 104 -4.79 25.03 21.41
CA GLN A 104 -6.02 24.83 20.63
C GLN A 104 -6.04 23.50 19.86
N TYR A 105 -4.89 22.97 19.46
CA TYR A 105 -4.79 21.75 18.65
C TYR A 105 -4.35 20.53 19.47
N LEU A 106 -4.12 20.72 20.77
CA LEU A 106 -3.64 19.70 21.68
C LEU A 106 -4.74 19.28 22.64
N ASP A 107 -5.01 17.99 22.70
CA ASP A 107 -5.80 17.40 23.77
C ASP A 107 -4.93 17.37 25.04
N ILE A 108 -5.11 18.38 25.89
CA ILE A 108 -4.35 18.58 27.14
C ILE A 108 -4.47 17.37 28.07
N ALA A 109 -5.58 16.63 28.02
CA ALA A 109 -5.79 15.45 28.85
C ALA A 109 -4.99 14.24 28.38
N LYS A 110 -4.71 14.14 27.08
CA LYS A 110 -3.97 13.00 26.48
C LYS A 110 -2.54 13.33 26.06
N GLY A 111 -2.17 14.62 26.04
CA GLY A 111 -0.86 15.07 25.55
C GLY A 111 -0.65 14.82 24.05
N THR A 112 -1.74 14.64 23.29
CA THR A 112 -1.72 14.30 21.86
C THR A 112 -2.49 15.33 21.04
N LEU A 113 -2.29 15.35 19.71
CA LEU A 113 -3.11 16.17 18.81
C LEU A 113 -4.60 15.81 18.91
N PHE A 114 -5.48 16.81 18.85
CA PHE A 114 -6.93 16.58 18.70
C PHE A 114 -7.20 15.78 17.42
N GLY A 115 -7.88 14.64 17.55
CA GLY A 115 -8.13 13.72 16.42
C GLY A 115 -6.91 12.87 16.00
N GLY A 116 -5.84 12.88 16.80
CA GLY A 116 -4.67 12.02 16.60
C GLY A 116 -3.62 12.57 15.61
N ASN A 117 -2.53 11.84 15.46
CA ASN A 117 -1.37 12.28 14.67
C ASN A 117 -1.68 12.47 13.17
N ASN A 118 -2.68 11.76 12.65
CA ASN A 118 -3.11 11.87 11.26
C ASN A 118 -3.74 13.24 10.94
N MET A 119 -4.15 14.02 11.96
CA MET A 119 -4.74 15.34 11.80
C MET A 119 -3.72 16.49 11.72
N ALA A 120 -2.42 16.20 11.82
CA ALA A 120 -1.38 17.21 11.83
C ALA A 120 -1.43 18.16 10.62
N ALA A 121 -1.62 17.62 9.41
CA ALA A 121 -1.71 18.43 8.19
C ALA A 121 -3.00 19.28 8.13
N ILE A 122 -4.11 18.76 8.65
CA ILE A 122 -5.39 19.47 8.69
C ILE A 122 -5.31 20.63 9.68
N HIS A 123 -4.82 20.39 10.90
CA HIS A 123 -4.61 21.45 11.88
C HIS A 123 -3.59 22.49 11.41
N LEU A 124 -2.54 22.07 10.70
CA LEU A 124 -1.58 22.99 10.11
C LEU A 124 -2.22 23.93 9.08
N SER A 125 -3.18 23.43 8.28
CA SER A 125 -3.92 24.29 7.36
C SER A 125 -4.71 25.37 8.10
N HIS A 126 -5.33 25.04 9.23
CA HIS A 126 -6.01 26.02 10.06
C HIS A 126 -5.00 27.01 10.68
N ALA A 127 -3.88 26.52 11.21
CA ALA A 127 -2.86 27.37 11.84
C ALA A 127 -2.25 28.41 10.88
N VAL A 128 -2.15 28.06 9.60
CA VAL A 128 -1.47 28.89 8.59
C VAL A 128 -2.43 29.76 7.78
N GLY A 129 -3.69 29.34 7.61
CA GLY A 129 -4.65 30.01 6.74
C GLY A 129 -6.07 30.16 7.30
N GLY A 130 -6.29 29.86 8.58
CA GLY A 130 -7.57 29.99 9.26
C GLY A 130 -8.67 29.08 8.72
N ASP A 131 -9.92 29.39 9.08
CA ASP A 131 -11.11 28.59 8.73
C ASP A 131 -11.29 28.39 7.22
N LEU A 132 -10.97 29.41 6.42
CA LEU A 132 -11.11 29.32 4.96
C LEU A 132 -10.15 28.26 4.38
N PHE A 133 -8.89 28.27 4.81
CA PHE A 133 -7.90 27.32 4.32
C PHE A 133 -8.13 25.91 4.90
N LEU A 134 -8.57 25.82 6.16
CA LEU A 134 -9.04 24.57 6.75
C LEU A 134 -10.19 23.96 5.96
N GLY A 135 -11.21 24.75 5.64
CA GLY A 135 -12.36 24.31 4.84
C GLY A 135 -11.95 23.86 3.45
N PHE A 136 -11.04 24.60 2.80
CA PHE A 136 -10.50 24.23 1.49
C PHE A 136 -9.73 22.90 1.52
N ILE A 137 -8.76 22.75 2.43
CA ILE A 137 -7.97 21.52 2.54
C ILE A 137 -8.84 20.33 2.97
N SER A 138 -9.82 20.54 3.84
CA SER A 138 -10.77 19.50 4.24
C SER A 138 -11.64 19.06 3.06
N ALA A 139 -12.11 19.99 2.22
CA ALA A 139 -12.87 19.67 1.01
C ALA A 139 -12.02 18.88 0.00
N VAL A 140 -10.75 19.26 -0.20
CA VAL A 140 -9.82 18.54 -1.07
C VAL A 140 -9.52 17.13 -0.51
N ALA A 141 -9.28 17.01 0.79
CA ALA A 141 -9.09 15.72 1.45
C ALA A 141 -10.31 14.81 1.28
N PHE A 142 -11.51 15.34 1.49
CA PHE A 142 -12.75 14.58 1.31
C PHE A 142 -12.96 14.16 -0.14
N ALA A 143 -12.77 15.06 -1.10
CA ALA A 143 -12.90 14.77 -2.52
C ALA A 143 -11.90 13.70 -3.00
N THR A 144 -10.65 13.77 -2.53
CA THR A 144 -9.61 12.79 -2.88
C THR A 144 -9.87 11.42 -2.26
N ILE A 145 -10.34 11.36 -1.00
CA ILE A 145 -10.75 10.10 -0.36
C ILE A 145 -11.89 9.46 -1.17
N LEU A 146 -12.95 10.20 -1.49
CA LEU A 146 -14.07 9.67 -2.28
C LEU A 146 -13.64 9.19 -3.66
N ALA A 147 -12.76 9.91 -4.34
CA ALA A 147 -12.25 9.52 -5.65
C ALA A 147 -11.46 8.21 -5.59
N VAL A 148 -10.56 8.05 -4.60
CA VAL A 148 -9.74 6.84 -4.44
C VAL A 148 -10.58 5.65 -3.97
N VAL A 149 -11.45 5.86 -2.99
CA VAL A 149 -12.34 4.80 -2.46
C VAL A 149 -13.25 4.28 -3.55
N SER A 150 -13.86 5.16 -4.36
CA SER A 150 -14.73 4.73 -5.47
C SER A 150 -13.97 3.87 -6.49
N GLY A 151 -12.75 4.29 -6.86
CA GLY A 151 -11.91 3.55 -7.80
C GLY A 151 -11.48 2.18 -7.27
N LEU A 152 -11.00 2.10 -6.03
CA LEU A 152 -10.57 0.84 -5.40
C LEU A 152 -11.75 -0.10 -5.13
N THR A 153 -12.90 0.44 -4.74
CA THR A 153 -14.11 -0.35 -4.48
C THR A 153 -14.63 -0.98 -5.76
N LEU A 154 -14.66 -0.23 -6.87
CA LEU A 154 -15.07 -0.78 -8.17
C LEU A 154 -14.08 -1.84 -8.67
N ALA A 155 -12.78 -1.61 -8.53
CA ALA A 155 -11.76 -2.60 -8.87
C ALA A 155 -11.91 -3.89 -8.03
N GLY A 156 -12.15 -3.75 -6.72
CA GLY A 156 -12.39 -4.89 -5.84
C GLY A 156 -13.69 -5.63 -6.16
N ALA A 157 -14.78 -4.91 -6.42
CA ALA A 157 -16.05 -5.49 -6.83
C ALA A 157 -15.95 -6.22 -8.17
N SER A 158 -15.20 -5.68 -9.14
CA SER A 158 -14.92 -6.32 -10.43
C SER A 158 -14.08 -7.58 -10.26
N ALA A 159 -13.07 -7.58 -9.38
CA ALA A 159 -12.31 -8.79 -9.09
C ALA A 159 -13.20 -9.88 -8.48
N ILE A 160 -14.13 -9.52 -7.59
CA ILE A 160 -15.07 -10.48 -7.02
C ILE A 160 -16.08 -10.98 -8.06
N SER A 161 -16.65 -10.10 -8.89
CA SER A 161 -17.67 -10.50 -9.87
C SER A 161 -17.07 -11.29 -11.05
N HIS A 162 -15.93 -10.86 -11.56
CA HIS A 162 -15.32 -11.46 -12.75
C HIS A 162 -14.35 -12.61 -12.39
N ASP A 163 -13.43 -12.41 -11.45
CA ASP A 163 -12.42 -13.43 -11.13
C ASP A 163 -13.01 -14.53 -10.24
N LEU A 164 -13.82 -14.17 -9.24
CA LEU A 164 -14.40 -15.16 -8.34
C LEU A 164 -15.73 -15.71 -8.88
N TYR A 165 -16.70 -14.84 -9.20
CA TYR A 165 -18.01 -15.33 -9.64
C TYR A 165 -18.00 -15.86 -11.09
N ALA A 166 -17.59 -15.09 -12.09
CA ALA A 166 -17.69 -15.52 -13.48
C ALA A 166 -16.73 -16.70 -13.79
N ASN A 167 -15.47 -16.59 -13.38
CA ASN A 167 -14.45 -17.59 -13.69
C ASN A 167 -14.47 -18.82 -12.76
N VAL A 168 -14.63 -18.65 -11.44
CA VAL A 168 -14.57 -19.79 -10.50
C VAL A 168 -15.95 -20.42 -10.27
N PHE A 169 -16.98 -19.63 -9.96
CA PHE A 169 -18.31 -20.17 -9.63
C PHE A 169 -19.17 -20.49 -10.86
N ALA A 170 -19.22 -19.59 -11.83
CA ALA A 170 -20.04 -19.73 -13.04
C ALA A 170 -19.31 -20.44 -14.19
N ARG A 171 -18.01 -20.77 -14.02
CA ARG A 171 -17.17 -21.50 -14.99
C ARG A 171 -17.26 -20.94 -16.42
N GLY A 172 -17.31 -19.61 -16.56
CA GLY A 172 -17.38 -18.93 -17.85
C GLY A 172 -18.77 -18.82 -18.49
N VAL A 173 -19.84 -19.26 -17.80
CA VAL A 173 -21.23 -19.13 -18.26
C VAL A 173 -22.00 -18.19 -17.34
N ALA A 174 -21.49 -16.97 -17.18
CA ALA A 174 -22.14 -15.94 -16.38
C ALA A 174 -23.13 -15.13 -17.24
N ASP A 175 -24.36 -15.01 -16.75
CA ASP A 175 -25.35 -14.06 -17.28
C ASP A 175 -24.95 -12.63 -16.85
N GLU A 176 -24.74 -11.72 -17.80
CA GLU A 176 -24.32 -10.33 -17.58
C GLU A 176 -25.22 -9.62 -16.55
N MET A 177 -26.53 -9.90 -16.58
CA MET A 177 -27.50 -9.32 -15.64
C MET A 177 -27.33 -9.81 -14.20
N LYS A 178 -26.82 -11.03 -14.01
CA LYS A 178 -26.49 -11.59 -12.69
C LYS A 178 -25.11 -11.10 -12.24
N GLU A 179 -24.15 -11.02 -13.13
CA GLU A 179 -22.81 -10.48 -12.84
C GLU A 179 -22.89 -9.03 -12.34
N MET A 180 -23.66 -8.18 -13.03
CA MET A 180 -23.89 -6.80 -12.61
C MET A 180 -24.57 -6.68 -11.23
N ARG A 181 -25.48 -7.61 -10.89
CA ARG A 181 -26.09 -7.64 -9.54
C ARG A 181 -25.09 -8.06 -8.48
N ILE A 182 -24.27 -9.05 -8.75
CA ILE A 182 -23.25 -9.55 -7.82
C ILE A 182 -22.18 -8.48 -7.58
N SER A 183 -21.77 -7.75 -8.62
CA SER A 183 -20.86 -6.61 -8.49
C SER A 183 -21.43 -5.52 -7.57
N LYS A 184 -22.73 -5.19 -7.67
CA LYS A 184 -23.40 -4.25 -6.76
C LYS A 184 -23.43 -4.75 -5.31
N TYR A 185 -23.77 -6.02 -5.08
CA TYR A 185 -23.77 -6.60 -3.72
C TYR A 185 -22.36 -6.67 -3.13
N ALA A 186 -21.37 -7.07 -3.94
CA ALA A 186 -19.96 -7.09 -3.55
C ALA A 186 -19.46 -5.69 -3.17
N THR A 187 -19.84 -4.66 -3.92
CA THR A 187 -19.54 -3.25 -3.61
C THR A 187 -20.07 -2.85 -2.23
N ILE A 188 -21.33 -3.18 -1.92
CA ILE A 188 -21.94 -2.86 -0.62
C ILE A 188 -21.26 -3.64 0.51
N ALA A 189 -21.01 -4.93 0.33
CA ALA A 189 -20.36 -5.78 1.33
C ALA A 189 -18.91 -5.32 1.61
N LEU A 190 -18.14 -5.02 0.57
CA LEU A 190 -16.79 -4.46 0.69
C LEU A 190 -16.81 -3.11 1.40
N GLY A 191 -17.76 -2.23 1.08
CA GLY A 191 -17.92 -0.94 1.73
C GLY A 191 -18.23 -1.07 3.23
N MET A 192 -19.14 -1.96 3.61
CA MET A 192 -19.48 -2.22 5.01
C MET A 192 -18.27 -2.78 5.78
N LEU A 193 -17.52 -3.71 5.18
CA LEU A 193 -16.31 -4.27 5.75
C LEU A 193 -15.19 -3.21 5.90
N ALA A 194 -15.04 -2.33 4.91
CA ALA A 194 -14.08 -1.23 4.96
C ALA A 194 -14.42 -0.22 6.07
N ILE A 195 -15.70 0.10 6.28
CA ILE A 195 -16.15 0.97 7.37
C ILE A 195 -15.87 0.32 8.73
N LEU A 196 -16.19 -0.97 8.89
CA LEU A 196 -15.96 -1.69 10.13
C LEU A 196 -14.46 -1.75 10.48
N LEU A 197 -13.61 -2.08 9.50
CA LEU A 197 -12.16 -2.05 9.68
C LEU A 197 -11.66 -0.63 9.95
N GLY A 198 -12.22 0.39 9.30
CA GLY A 198 -11.88 1.79 9.55
C GLY A 198 -12.12 2.21 11.00
N ILE A 199 -13.24 1.81 11.60
CA ILE A 199 -13.57 2.10 13.01
C ILE A 199 -12.60 1.38 13.95
N ILE A 200 -12.28 0.10 13.70
CA ILE A 200 -11.35 -0.66 14.55
C ILE A 200 -9.94 -0.06 14.55
N PHE A 201 -9.50 0.46 13.41
CA PHE A 201 -8.13 0.98 13.24
C PHE A 201 -8.05 2.52 13.25
N GLU A 202 -9.10 3.25 13.66
CA GLU A 202 -9.16 4.72 13.58
C GLU A 202 -8.05 5.44 14.38
N ASN A 203 -7.60 4.83 15.48
CA ASN A 203 -6.59 5.39 16.37
C ASN A 203 -5.15 5.07 15.90
N GLN A 204 -5.00 4.31 14.81
CA GLN A 204 -3.70 3.90 14.30
C GLN A 204 -3.14 4.89 13.28
N ASN A 205 -1.81 4.96 13.18
CA ASN A 205 -1.15 5.81 12.18
C ASN A 205 -1.40 5.25 10.77
N ILE A 206 -1.88 6.09 9.86
CA ILE A 206 -2.20 5.68 8.48
C ILE A 206 -0.95 5.18 7.74
N ALA A 207 0.22 5.79 7.97
CA ALA A 207 1.47 5.36 7.35
C ALA A 207 1.81 3.89 7.70
N PHE A 208 1.47 3.48 8.92
CA PHE A 208 1.66 2.10 9.35
C PHE A 208 0.64 1.14 8.70
N MET A 209 -0.64 1.50 8.68
CA MET A 209 -1.69 0.69 8.05
C MET A 209 -1.40 0.44 6.56
N VAL A 210 -0.91 1.46 5.87
CA VAL A 210 -0.43 1.33 4.49
C VAL A 210 0.71 0.32 4.42
N GLY A 211 1.71 0.40 5.29
CA GLY A 211 2.80 -0.58 5.35
C GLY A 211 2.32 -2.03 5.49
N LEU A 212 1.29 -2.29 6.29
CA LEU A 212 0.69 -3.62 6.42
C LEU A 212 0.00 -4.09 5.15
N ALA A 213 -0.83 -3.25 4.53
CA ALA A 213 -1.51 -3.58 3.28
C ALA A 213 -0.49 -3.91 2.17
N PHE A 214 0.59 -3.13 2.10
CA PHE A 214 1.68 -3.33 1.17
C PHE A 214 2.47 -4.61 1.47
N ALA A 215 2.69 -4.96 2.74
CA ALA A 215 3.33 -6.22 3.13
C ALA A 215 2.51 -7.44 2.67
N ILE A 216 1.19 -7.39 2.82
CA ILE A 216 0.28 -8.45 2.37
C ILE A 216 0.33 -8.58 0.84
N ALA A 217 0.20 -7.45 0.12
CA ALA A 217 0.27 -7.43 -1.34
C ALA A 217 1.63 -7.91 -1.89
N ALA A 218 2.73 -7.47 -1.28
CA ALA A 218 4.08 -7.89 -1.61
C ALA A 218 4.26 -9.41 -1.45
N SER A 219 3.63 -10.02 -0.43
CA SER A 219 3.82 -11.43 -0.13
C SER A 219 3.04 -12.35 -1.05
N ALA A 220 1.84 -11.94 -1.47
CA ALA A 220 0.97 -12.76 -2.30
C ALA A 220 1.31 -12.65 -3.80
N ASN A 221 1.50 -11.43 -4.30
CA ASN A 221 1.49 -11.19 -5.75
C ASN A 221 2.89 -11.06 -6.35
N PHE A 222 3.78 -10.32 -5.69
CA PHE A 222 5.08 -9.99 -6.27
C PHE A 222 5.95 -11.22 -6.58
N PRO A 223 6.12 -12.21 -5.68
CA PRO A 223 6.89 -13.42 -5.97
C PRO A 223 6.37 -14.19 -7.18
N ILE A 224 5.05 -14.29 -7.35
CA ILE A 224 4.43 -14.98 -8.48
C ILE A 224 4.72 -14.22 -9.78
N LEU A 225 4.47 -12.91 -9.79
CA LEU A 225 4.71 -12.05 -10.96
C LEU A 225 6.19 -12.01 -11.35
N PHE A 226 7.08 -11.91 -10.37
CA PHE A 226 8.52 -11.88 -10.62
C PHE A 226 9.01 -13.21 -11.20
N LEU A 227 8.62 -14.34 -10.59
CA LEU A 227 9.03 -15.65 -11.08
C LEU A 227 8.39 -16.01 -12.42
N SER A 228 7.17 -15.52 -12.72
CA SER A 228 6.54 -15.79 -14.01
C SER A 228 7.23 -15.08 -15.18
N MET A 229 7.90 -13.96 -14.92
CA MET A 229 8.64 -13.21 -15.93
C MET A 229 10.09 -13.68 -16.10
N TYR A 230 10.72 -14.18 -15.04
CA TYR A 230 12.17 -14.44 -15.02
C TYR A 230 12.57 -15.90 -14.75
N TRP A 231 11.63 -16.79 -14.40
CA TRP A 231 11.95 -18.16 -14.04
C TRP A 231 11.14 -19.20 -14.81
N LYS A 232 11.83 -19.87 -15.73
CA LYS A 232 11.26 -20.91 -16.61
C LYS A 232 10.63 -22.13 -15.93
N ARG A 233 10.91 -22.35 -14.63
CA ARG A 233 10.42 -23.52 -13.87
C ARG A 233 9.26 -23.18 -12.95
N LEU A 234 8.64 -22.01 -13.10
CA LEU A 234 7.41 -21.72 -12.37
C LEU A 234 6.29 -22.64 -12.86
N THR A 235 5.55 -23.23 -11.92
CA THR A 235 4.40 -24.09 -12.22
C THR A 235 3.14 -23.54 -11.59
N THR A 236 1.96 -23.88 -12.13
CA THR A 236 0.68 -23.45 -11.54
C THR A 236 0.55 -23.92 -10.09
N ARG A 237 0.96 -25.15 -9.78
CA ARG A 237 0.95 -25.69 -8.41
C ARG A 237 1.83 -24.86 -7.48
N GLY A 238 3.06 -24.55 -7.90
CA GLY A 238 3.97 -23.77 -7.10
C GLY A 238 3.51 -22.33 -6.90
N ALA A 239 2.95 -21.70 -7.94
CA ALA A 239 2.37 -20.36 -7.86
C ALA A 239 1.19 -20.30 -6.88
N VAL A 240 0.25 -21.24 -6.96
CA VAL A 240 -0.93 -21.27 -6.08
C VAL A 240 -0.56 -21.58 -4.64
N ILE A 241 0.21 -22.65 -4.39
CA ILE A 241 0.59 -23.05 -3.02
C ILE A 241 1.54 -22.02 -2.41
N GLY A 242 2.54 -21.58 -3.16
CA GLY A 242 3.51 -20.62 -2.65
C GLY A 242 2.91 -19.24 -2.41
N GLY A 243 2.04 -18.77 -3.31
CA GLY A 243 1.28 -17.53 -3.13
C GLY A 243 0.34 -17.57 -1.93
N THR A 244 -0.41 -18.65 -1.76
CA THR A 244 -1.30 -18.83 -0.60
C THR A 244 -0.54 -18.93 0.71
N LEU A 245 0.60 -19.62 0.74
CA LEU A 245 1.48 -19.65 1.92
C LEU A 245 2.08 -18.28 2.25
N GLY A 246 2.49 -17.52 1.24
CA GLY A 246 2.94 -16.13 1.41
C GLY A 246 1.87 -15.23 2.02
N LEU A 247 0.65 -15.29 1.47
CA LEU A 247 -0.52 -14.56 1.96
C LEU A 247 -0.88 -14.97 3.40
N ALA A 248 -0.98 -16.27 3.66
CA ALA A 248 -1.32 -16.79 4.98
C ALA A 248 -0.26 -16.38 6.02
N THR A 249 1.02 -16.47 5.67
CA THR A 249 2.12 -16.03 6.55
C THR A 249 2.02 -14.54 6.84
N ALA A 250 1.76 -13.70 5.83
CA ALA A 250 1.60 -12.26 6.05
C ALA A 250 0.44 -11.98 7.01
N ILE A 251 -0.74 -12.56 6.78
CA ILE A 251 -1.92 -12.36 7.63
C ILE A 251 -1.65 -12.85 9.06
N ILE A 252 -1.09 -14.05 9.23
CA ILE A 252 -0.80 -14.61 10.56
C ILE A 252 0.18 -13.70 11.31
N LEU A 253 1.26 -13.25 10.67
CA LEU A 253 2.23 -12.37 11.32
C LEU A 253 1.67 -10.99 11.63
N VAL A 254 0.76 -10.45 10.81
CA VAL A 254 0.04 -9.21 11.13
C VAL A 254 -0.87 -9.41 12.35
N LEU A 255 -1.63 -10.50 12.40
CA LEU A 255 -2.53 -10.82 13.49
C LEU A 255 -1.78 -11.06 14.81
N LEU A 256 -0.61 -11.70 14.76
CA LEU A 256 0.27 -11.97 15.90
C LEU A 256 1.21 -10.81 16.27
N GLY A 257 1.22 -9.76 15.45
CA GLY A 257 2.11 -8.62 15.59
C GLY A 257 1.69 -7.65 16.69
N PRO A 258 2.50 -6.61 16.96
CA PRO A 258 2.32 -5.71 18.10
C PRO A 258 1.02 -4.92 18.10
N ILE A 259 0.40 -4.74 16.94
CA ILE A 259 -0.78 -3.87 16.81
C ILE A 259 -2.08 -4.66 16.98
N VAL A 260 -2.24 -5.76 16.24
CA VAL A 260 -3.46 -6.56 16.39
C VAL A 260 -3.42 -7.35 17.69
N TRP A 261 -2.38 -8.17 17.89
CA TRP A 261 -2.27 -8.98 19.11
C TRP A 261 -1.93 -8.13 20.34
N GLY A 262 -0.98 -7.22 20.21
CA GLY A 262 -0.52 -6.42 21.34
C GLY A 262 -1.54 -5.35 21.73
N GLU A 263 -1.68 -4.30 20.93
CA GLU A 263 -2.48 -3.12 21.26
C GLU A 263 -4.00 -3.37 21.22
N ILE A 264 -4.53 -3.97 20.15
CA ILE A 264 -5.98 -4.12 19.96
C ILE A 264 -6.57 -5.23 20.86
N ILE A 265 -5.90 -6.39 20.94
CA ILE A 265 -6.42 -7.54 21.70
C ILE A 265 -5.98 -7.49 23.17
N ASN A 266 -4.70 -7.24 23.45
CA ASN A 266 -4.13 -7.37 24.80
C ASN A 266 -3.88 -6.03 25.52
N GLY A 267 -4.14 -4.89 24.85
CA GLY A 267 -3.89 -3.55 25.38
C GLY A 267 -2.42 -3.19 25.60
N ASP A 268 -1.48 -4.01 25.11
CA ASP A 268 -0.05 -3.84 25.35
C ASP A 268 0.78 -4.43 24.19
N ALA A 269 1.51 -3.55 23.49
CA ALA A 269 2.37 -3.91 22.37
C ALA A 269 3.49 -4.89 22.73
N THR A 270 3.93 -4.97 23.99
CA THR A 270 5.03 -5.85 24.43
C THR A 270 4.61 -7.32 24.52
N LYS A 271 3.31 -7.60 24.57
CA LYS A 271 2.75 -8.97 24.61
C LYS A 271 2.63 -9.60 23.23
N ALA A 272 3.14 -8.95 22.20
CA ALA A 272 3.15 -9.46 20.83
C ALA A 272 3.92 -10.78 20.74
N ILE A 273 3.33 -11.79 20.12
CA ILE A 273 4.02 -13.06 19.84
C ILE A 273 5.08 -12.84 18.75
N PHE A 274 4.75 -12.01 17.76
CA PHE A 274 5.68 -11.57 16.75
C PHE A 274 6.15 -10.14 17.06
N PRO A 275 7.47 -9.91 17.28
CA PRO A 275 7.96 -8.64 17.80
C PRO A 275 8.05 -7.53 16.74
N TYR A 276 8.00 -7.87 15.45
CA TYR A 276 8.17 -6.89 14.38
C TYR A 276 6.84 -6.31 13.91
N LYS A 277 6.81 -5.00 13.68
CA LYS A 277 5.63 -4.29 13.18
C LYS A 277 5.34 -4.61 11.71
N TYR A 278 6.38 -4.91 10.91
CA TYR A 278 6.26 -5.18 9.48
C TYR A 278 6.71 -6.61 9.16
N PRO A 279 5.82 -7.48 8.63
CA PRO A 279 6.16 -8.89 8.41
C PRO A 279 6.75 -9.20 7.04
N ALA A 280 6.77 -8.23 6.11
CA ALA A 280 7.06 -8.45 4.70
C ALA A 280 8.37 -9.20 4.41
N LEU A 281 9.44 -8.91 5.16
CA LEU A 281 10.71 -9.65 5.01
C LEU A 281 10.49 -11.16 5.14
N PHE A 282 9.76 -11.60 6.16
CA PHE A 282 9.52 -13.02 6.43
C PHE A 282 8.50 -13.61 5.47
N SER A 283 7.36 -12.93 5.27
CA SER A 283 6.28 -13.46 4.45
C SER A 283 6.63 -13.51 2.96
N VAL A 284 7.37 -12.52 2.44
CA VAL A 284 7.89 -12.55 1.06
C VAL A 284 8.93 -13.65 0.89
N SER A 285 9.85 -13.83 1.84
CA SER A 285 10.82 -14.93 1.79
C SER A 285 10.14 -16.29 1.80
N VAL A 286 9.13 -16.50 2.65
CA VAL A 286 8.34 -17.74 2.67
C VAL A 286 7.66 -17.96 1.32
N ALA A 287 7.08 -16.92 0.73
CA ALA A 287 6.44 -17.02 -0.58
C ALA A 287 7.44 -17.45 -1.67
N PHE A 288 8.61 -16.81 -1.77
CA PHE A 288 9.65 -17.20 -2.73
C PHE A 288 10.12 -18.64 -2.55
N ILE A 289 10.42 -19.04 -1.31
CA ILE A 289 10.90 -20.38 -0.99
C ILE A 289 9.82 -21.42 -1.32
N ALA A 290 8.57 -21.15 -0.94
CA ALA A 290 7.47 -22.07 -1.20
C ALA A 290 7.17 -22.20 -2.69
N ILE A 291 7.12 -21.10 -3.45
CA ILE A 291 6.92 -21.15 -4.91
C ILE A 291 8.05 -21.97 -5.55
N TRP A 292 9.30 -21.70 -5.17
CA TRP A 292 10.45 -22.41 -5.69
C TRP A 292 10.39 -23.92 -5.39
N PHE A 293 10.14 -24.28 -4.12
CA PHE A 293 10.09 -25.66 -3.66
C PHE A 293 8.95 -26.44 -4.33
N PHE A 294 7.73 -25.91 -4.30
CA PHE A 294 6.59 -26.61 -4.89
C PHE A 294 6.65 -26.66 -6.42
N SER A 295 7.30 -25.71 -7.07
CA SER A 295 7.49 -25.77 -8.52
C SER A 295 8.54 -26.79 -8.96
N ILE A 296 9.65 -26.95 -8.22
CA ILE A 296 10.66 -27.96 -8.56
C ILE A 296 10.17 -29.37 -8.27
N THR A 297 9.36 -29.54 -7.23
CA THR A 297 8.76 -30.84 -6.88
C THR A 297 7.58 -31.23 -7.77
N ASP A 298 7.09 -30.32 -8.61
CA ASP A 298 6.01 -30.61 -9.54
C ASP A 298 6.53 -31.39 -10.76
N LYS A 299 6.05 -32.63 -10.88
CA LYS A 299 6.38 -33.55 -11.98
C LYS A 299 5.17 -33.81 -12.90
N SER A 300 4.09 -33.05 -12.73
CA SER A 300 2.88 -33.18 -13.54
C SER A 300 3.15 -32.92 -15.02
N ASP A 301 2.28 -33.42 -15.90
CA ASP A 301 2.39 -33.17 -17.33
C ASP A 301 2.09 -31.70 -17.68
N THR A 302 1.17 -31.08 -16.94
CA THR A 302 0.89 -29.63 -17.02
C THR A 302 2.13 -28.79 -16.72
N ALA A 303 2.94 -29.16 -15.71
CA ALA A 303 4.17 -28.45 -15.41
C ALA A 303 5.19 -28.53 -16.57
N LYS A 304 5.24 -29.65 -17.29
CA LYS A 304 6.12 -29.79 -18.47
C LYS A 304 5.66 -28.91 -19.63
N GLU A 305 4.34 -28.76 -19.82
CA GLU A 305 3.77 -27.88 -20.83
C GLU A 305 4.04 -26.41 -20.51
N GLU A 306 3.84 -26.01 -19.25
CA GLU A 306 4.13 -24.65 -18.75
C GLU A 306 5.60 -24.26 -18.95
N ILE A 307 6.53 -25.17 -18.62
CA ILE A 307 7.98 -24.94 -18.79
C ILE A 307 8.34 -24.76 -20.27
N LYS A 308 7.69 -25.49 -21.18
CA LYS A 308 7.92 -25.36 -22.63
C LYS A 308 7.36 -24.04 -23.17
N ALA A 309 6.18 -23.62 -22.69
CA ALA A 309 5.55 -22.37 -23.10
C ALA A 309 6.33 -21.11 -22.69
N TYR A 310 7.22 -21.23 -21.69
CA TYR A 310 8.01 -20.10 -21.20
C TYR A 310 8.91 -19.46 -22.27
N GLU A 311 9.50 -20.24 -23.18
CA GLU A 311 10.40 -19.66 -24.21
C GLU A 311 9.64 -18.73 -25.16
N ASP A 312 8.45 -19.16 -25.61
CA ASP A 312 7.59 -18.34 -26.47
C ASP A 312 7.12 -17.07 -25.74
N GLN A 313 6.75 -17.19 -24.47
CA GLN A 313 6.39 -16.05 -23.64
C GLN A 313 7.57 -15.09 -23.48
N TYR A 314 8.77 -15.60 -23.22
CA TYR A 314 9.98 -14.81 -23.03
C TYR A 314 10.34 -14.05 -24.31
N VAL A 315 10.33 -14.70 -25.47
CA VAL A 315 10.58 -14.06 -26.77
C VAL A 315 9.54 -12.97 -27.04
N ARG A 316 8.25 -13.22 -26.82
CA ARG A 316 7.20 -12.20 -26.98
C ARG A 316 7.38 -11.01 -26.04
N SER A 317 7.78 -11.26 -24.79
CA SER A 317 8.03 -10.20 -23.80
C SER A 317 9.18 -9.27 -24.18
N GLN A 318 10.25 -9.81 -24.80
CA GLN A 318 11.43 -9.03 -25.19
C GLN A 318 11.26 -8.33 -26.54
N THR A 319 10.54 -8.95 -27.48
CA THR A 319 10.40 -8.46 -28.86
C THR A 319 9.14 -7.63 -29.08
N GLY A 320 8.13 -7.75 -28.21
CA GLY A 320 6.81 -7.12 -28.39
C GLY A 320 5.99 -7.75 -29.53
N ILE A 321 6.45 -8.86 -30.11
CA ILE A 321 5.76 -9.54 -31.21
C ILE A 321 4.40 -10.07 -30.71
N GLY A 322 3.32 -9.62 -31.36
CA GLY A 322 1.94 -9.94 -30.98
C GLY A 322 1.33 -9.06 -29.89
N ALA A 323 1.97 -7.96 -29.48
CA ALA A 323 1.35 -6.89 -28.68
C ALA A 323 0.48 -5.94 -29.53
N GLN A 324 0.51 -6.11 -30.86
CA GLN A 324 -0.33 -5.39 -31.82
C GLN A 324 -1.69 -6.08 -31.92
N GLY A 325 -2.56 -5.71 -31.01
CA GLY A 325 -3.97 -6.05 -31.05
C GLY A 325 -4.62 -5.37 -29.87
N ALA A 326 -5.02 -4.11 -30.05
CA ALA A 326 -5.95 -3.49 -29.12
C ALA A 326 -7.15 -4.43 -29.02
N ILE A 327 -7.32 -5.08 -27.87
CA ILE A 327 -8.55 -5.76 -27.54
C ILE A 327 -9.57 -4.63 -27.47
N SER A 328 -10.40 -4.54 -28.51
CA SER A 328 -11.57 -3.68 -28.51
C SER A 328 -12.45 -4.14 -27.35
N HIS A 329 -12.39 -3.41 -26.24
CA HIS A 329 -13.43 -3.44 -25.21
C HIS A 329 -14.54 -2.46 -25.56
#